data_AF-A0A7Y7M5V2-F1
#
_entry.id   AF-A0A7Y7M5V2-F1
#
_cell.length_a   1.000
_cell.length_b   1.000
_cell.length_c   1.000
_cell.angle_alpha   90.00
_cell.angle_beta   90.00
_cell.angle_gamma   90.00
#
_symmetry.space_group_name_H-M   'P 1'
#
loop_
_entity.id
_entity.type
_entity.pdbx_description
1 polymer ?
#
loop_
_entity_poly.entity_id
_entity_poly.type
_entity_poly.pdbx_seq_one_letter_code
_entity_poly.pdbx_strand_id
1 'polypeptide(L)'
;MTQWFQLHSGMKIVGADNAPVGEVQEAEGGARLRLTGTDGAAHYLPLSMADAVQGEVIRLNCAASEAIAHFDTELPAGEDTT
;
A
#
# COMPACT_ATOMS: atom_id res chain seq x y z
N MET A 1 7.67 -7.89 17.09
CA MET A 1 6.62 -6.86 17.15
C MET A 1 6.99 -5.82 16.12
N THR A 2 6.43 -5.90 14.91
CA THR A 2 6.80 -5.00 13.82
C THR A 2 6.24 -3.62 14.13
N GLN A 3 7.12 -2.63 14.27
CA GLN A 3 6.79 -1.31 14.80
C GLN A 3 6.26 -0.43 13.66
N TRP A 4 4.97 -0.53 13.36
CA TRP A 4 4.29 0.25 12.31
C TRP A 4 4.15 1.75 12.63
N PHE A 5 4.67 2.21 13.77
CA PHE A 5 4.61 3.62 14.21
C PHE A 5 5.57 4.56 13.47
N GLN A 6 6.40 4.05 12.55
CA GLN A 6 7.36 4.85 11.77
C GLN A 6 6.97 4.98 10.29
N LEU A 7 5.69 4.82 9.98
CA LEU A 7 5.18 5.07 8.64
C LEU A 7 5.09 6.58 8.40
N HIS A 8 5.94 7.09 7.51
CA HIS A 8 5.95 8.49 7.08
C HIS A 8 5.52 8.60 5.61
N SER A 9 4.85 9.72 5.29
CA SER A 9 4.58 10.10 3.90
C SER A 9 5.88 10.19 3.10
N GLY A 10 5.90 9.64 1.89
CA GLY A 10 7.07 9.58 1.00
C GLY A 10 7.89 8.28 1.09
N MET A 11 7.53 7.33 1.95
CA MET A 11 8.12 5.99 1.91
C MET A 11 7.77 5.26 0.61
N LYS A 12 8.68 4.46 0.07
CA LYS A 12 8.42 3.71 -1.18
C LYS A 12 7.79 2.37 -0.89
N ILE A 13 6.84 1.96 -1.72
CA ILE A 13 6.22 0.64 -1.63
C ILE A 13 6.73 -0.19 -2.80
N VAL A 14 7.29 -1.34 -2.48
CA VAL A 14 7.80 -2.31 -3.45
C VAL A 14 7.14 -3.66 -3.25
N GLY A 15 6.83 -4.34 -4.35
CA GLY A 15 6.36 -5.71 -4.31
C GLY A 15 7.45 -6.68 -3.83
N ALA A 16 7.06 -7.93 -3.60
CA ALA A 16 7.96 -9.04 -3.31
C ALA A 16 9.04 -9.21 -4.41
N ASP A 17 8.71 -8.85 -5.66
CA ASP A 17 9.61 -8.84 -6.82
C ASP A 17 10.59 -7.64 -6.83
N ASN A 18 10.57 -6.77 -5.81
CA ASN A 18 11.26 -5.47 -5.75
C ASN A 18 10.77 -4.43 -6.80
N ALA A 19 9.69 -4.72 -7.53
CA ALA A 19 9.07 -3.76 -8.44
C ALA A 19 8.34 -2.65 -7.66
N PRO A 20 8.43 -1.37 -8.10
CA PRO A 20 7.75 -0.26 -7.43
C PRO A 20 6.23 -0.36 -7.63
N VAL A 21 5.49 -0.17 -6.54
CA VAL A 21 4.02 -0.13 -6.52
C VAL A 21 3.53 1.30 -6.43
N GLY A 22 4.19 2.11 -5.60
CA GLY A 22 3.79 3.49 -5.33
C GLY A 22 4.53 4.08 -4.14
N GLU A 23 4.02 5.20 -3.66
CA GLU A 23 4.57 5.95 -2.53
C GLU A 23 3.53 6.08 -1.42
N VAL A 24 3.93 5.82 -0.18
CA VAL A 24 3.10 6.00 1.01
C VAL A 24 2.67 7.45 1.12
N GLN A 25 1.37 7.67 1.26
CA GLN A 25 0.81 8.97 1.61
C GLN A 25 0.55 9.03 3.11
N GLU A 26 -0.27 8.12 3.63
CA GLU A 26 -0.67 8.11 5.04
C GLU A 26 -1.11 6.70 5.47
N ALA A 27 -0.92 6.36 6.74
CA ALA A 27 -1.46 5.13 7.32
C ALA A 27 -2.77 5.44 8.04
N GLU A 28 -3.87 4.87 7.58
CA GLU A 28 -5.20 5.13 8.14
C GLU A 28 -5.54 4.08 9.21
N GLY A 29 -5.60 4.53 10.47
CA GLY A 29 -6.06 3.74 11.61
C GLY A 29 -5.27 2.46 11.91
N GLY A 30 -4.10 2.26 11.32
CA GLY A 30 -3.30 1.03 11.48
C GLY A 30 -3.91 -0.21 10.83
N ALA A 31 -4.96 -0.06 10.01
CA ALA A 31 -5.59 -1.14 9.26
C ALA A 31 -5.24 -1.08 7.75
N ARG A 32 -5.15 0.15 7.22
CA ARG A 32 -4.95 0.42 5.79
C ARG A 32 -3.84 1.42 5.59
N LEU A 33 -3.23 1.35 4.42
CA LEU A 33 -2.18 2.25 3.99
C LEU A 33 -2.63 2.92 2.70
N ARG A 34 -2.77 4.25 2.76
CA ARG A 34 -3.03 5.07 1.60
C ARG A 34 -1.71 5.36 0.90
N LEU A 35 -1.70 5.13 -0.41
CA LEU A 35 -0.53 5.31 -1.25
C LEU A 35 -0.91 5.96 -2.59
N THR A 36 0.04 6.64 -3.21
CA THR A 36 -0.09 7.11 -4.59
C THR A 36 0.52 6.05 -5.50
N GLY A 37 -0.30 5.43 -6.34
CA GLY A 37 0.15 4.43 -7.30
C GLY A 37 1.03 5.05 -8.39
N THR A 38 1.70 4.23 -9.19
CA THR A 38 2.48 4.70 -10.34
C THR A 38 1.65 5.41 -11.42
N ASP A 39 0.33 5.23 -11.40
CA ASP A 39 -0.64 5.95 -12.23
C ASP A 39 -0.86 7.41 -11.78
N GLY A 40 -0.44 7.76 -10.56
CA GLY A 40 -0.69 9.06 -9.95
C GLY A 40 -2.01 9.15 -9.18
N ALA A 41 -2.85 8.12 -9.25
CA ALA A 41 -4.06 7.99 -8.45
C ALA A 41 -3.74 7.54 -7.01
N ALA A 42 -4.58 7.98 -6.07
CA ALA A 42 -4.51 7.54 -4.68
C ALA A 42 -5.27 6.22 -4.52
N HIS A 43 -4.61 5.22 -3.95
CA HIS A 43 -5.17 3.90 -3.68
C HIS A 43 -4.99 3.53 -2.21
N TYR A 44 -5.77 2.55 -1.76
CA TYR A 44 -5.66 1.96 -0.44
C TYR A 44 -5.20 0.51 -0.55
N LEU A 45 -4.25 0.14 0.30
CA LEU A 45 -3.77 -1.23 0.47
C LEU A 45 -3.98 -1.68 1.91
N PRO A 46 -4.33 -2.95 2.16
CA PRO A 46 -4.34 -3.48 3.51
C PRO A 46 -2.91 -3.59 4.04
N LEU A 47 -2.70 -3.20 5.29
CA LEU A 47 -1.42 -3.45 5.98
C LEU A 47 -1.10 -4.94 6.07
N SER A 48 -2.09 -5.84 5.96
CA SER A 48 -1.90 -7.29 5.88
C SER A 48 -1.06 -7.75 4.68
N MET A 49 -0.95 -6.95 3.62
CA MET A 49 -0.08 -7.24 2.47
C MET A 49 1.36 -6.75 2.69
N ALA A 50 1.59 -5.84 3.65
CA ALA A 50 2.93 -5.41 3.99
C ALA A 50 3.65 -6.51 4.78
N ASP A 51 4.69 -7.07 4.19
CA ASP A 51 5.52 -8.13 4.79
C ASP A 51 6.50 -7.55 5.81
N ALA A 52 7.25 -6.53 5.38
CA ALA A 52 8.28 -5.91 6.19
C ALA A 52 8.52 -4.45 5.79
N VAL A 53 8.94 -3.64 6.76
CA VAL A 53 9.45 -2.28 6.53
C VAL A 53 10.96 -2.30 6.64
N GLN A 54 11.65 -1.96 5.54
CA GLN A 54 13.11 -1.87 5.45
C GLN A 54 13.52 -0.40 5.34
N GLY A 55 13.75 0.24 6.48
CA GLY A 55 14.07 1.66 6.52
C GLY A 55 12.91 2.50 5.98
N GLU A 56 13.12 3.11 4.80
CA GLU A 56 12.15 3.98 4.11
C GLU A 56 11.34 3.24 3.03
N VAL A 57 11.45 1.91 2.96
CA VAL A 57 10.79 1.08 1.94
C VAL A 57 9.90 0.03 2.59
N ILE A 58 8.64 -0.05 2.15
CA ILE A 58 7.69 -1.09 2.52
C ILE A 58 7.76 -2.18 1.47
N ARG A 59 8.06 -3.40 1.91
CA ARG A 59 8.05 -4.59 1.07
C ARG A 59 6.73 -5.32 1.26
N LEU A 60 6.06 -5.62 0.16
CA LEU A 60 4.84 -6.42 0.17
C LEU A 60 5.17 -7.92 0.12
N ASN A 61 4.22 -8.73 0.59
CA ASN A 61 4.29 -10.19 0.48
C ASN A 61 3.96 -10.72 -0.94
N CYS A 62 3.36 -9.88 -1.79
CA CYS A 62 2.96 -10.20 -3.17
C CYS A 62 3.72 -9.35 -4.19
N ALA A 63 3.72 -9.79 -5.45
CA ALA A 63 4.32 -9.04 -6.55
C ALA A 63 3.63 -7.68 -6.77
N ALA A 64 4.34 -6.70 -7.34
CA ALA A 64 3.80 -5.36 -7.53
C ALA A 64 2.52 -5.36 -8.39
N SER A 65 2.50 -6.12 -9.48
CA SER A 65 1.33 -6.24 -10.35
C SER A 65 0.11 -6.82 -9.63
N GLU A 66 0.33 -7.76 -8.71
CA GLU A 66 -0.74 -8.36 -7.90
C GLU A 66 -1.25 -7.37 -6.85
N ALA A 67 -0.34 -6.64 -6.19
CA ALA A 67 -0.73 -5.56 -5.28
C ALA A 67 -1.54 -4.47 -5.98
N ILE A 68 -1.15 -4.08 -7.20
CA ILE A 68 -1.88 -3.12 -8.03
C ILE A 68 -3.28 -3.64 -8.39
N ALA A 69 -3.40 -4.94 -8.70
CA ALA A 69 -4.72 -5.55 -8.96
C ALA A 69 -5.62 -5.58 -7.71
N HIS A 70 -5.03 -5.52 -6.52
CA HIS A 70 -5.73 -5.46 -5.24
C HIS A 70 -5.97 -4.04 -4.72
N PHE A 71 -5.53 -3.01 -5.43
CA PHE A 71 -5.91 -1.64 -5.12
C PHE A 71 -7.43 -1.55 -5.06
N ASP A 72 -7.94 -0.87 -4.04
CA ASP A 72 -9.38 -0.55 -3.93
C ASP A 72 -10.30 -1.77 -3.70
N THR A 73 -9.76 -2.99 -3.63
CA THR A 73 -10.56 -4.23 -3.49
C THR A 73 -11.28 -4.35 -2.13
N GLU A 74 -10.92 -3.49 -1.17
CA GLU A 74 -11.56 -3.39 0.14
C GLU A 74 -12.31 -2.08 0.37
N LEU A 75 -12.57 -1.28 -0.68
CA LEU A 75 -13.70 -0.38 -0.62
C LEU A 75 -14.98 -1.23 -0.51
N PRO A 76 -15.92 -0.89 0.39
CA PRO A 76 -17.22 -1.53 0.37
C PRO A 76 -17.79 -1.34 -1.04
N ALA A 77 -18.09 -2.45 -1.73
CA ALA A 77 -18.80 -2.45 -2.99
C ALA A 77 -20.12 -1.68 -2.79
N GLY A 78 -20.15 -0.39 -3.12
CA GLY A 78 -21.24 0.47 -2.71
C GLY A 78 -21.20 1.92 -3.18
N GLU A 79 -20.21 2.32 -4.00
CA GLU A 79 -20.33 3.55 -4.79
C GLU A 79 -20.22 3.18 -6.26
N ASP A 80 -21.32 2.58 -6.76
CA ASP A 80 -21.71 2.69 -8.16
C ASP A 80 -21.70 4.18 -8.53
N THR A 81 -20.68 4.64 -9.24
CA THR A 81 -20.74 5.92 -9.92
C THR A 81 -21.78 5.78 -11.02
N THR A 82 -22.91 6.47 -10.81
CA THR A 82 -24.09 6.60 -11.68
C THR A 82 -23.80 6.86 -13.16
#